data_AF-A0A6B3HG55-F1
#
_entry.id   AF-A0A6B3HG55-F1
#
_cell.length_a   1.000
_cell.length_b   1.000
_cell.length_c   1.000
_cell.angle_alpha   90.00
_cell.angle_beta   90.00
_cell.angle_gamma   90.00
#
_symmetry.space_group_name_H-M   'P 1'
#
loop_
_entity.id
_entity.type
_entity.pdbx_description
1 polymer ?
#
loop_
_entity_poly.entity_id
_entity_poly.type
_entity_poly.pdbx_seq_one_letter_code
_entity_poly.pdbx_strand_id
1 'polypeptide(L)'
;VSDALQGSGRVAEATRERVRAVAEELGYRPNSAARRLRRSSTGAIGLHLPQTATRLDYYMNLAFGAVARAQEEGLDVVLLAPAGVAGGESGRVASRVDGLLVIDPEVGDSAVPGLLDAGVPVVTGERYLGPAAAPSGAVICDNA
;
A
#
# COMPACT_ATOMS: atom_id res chain seq x y z
N VAL A 1 -23.69 16.81 -1.16
CA VAL A 1 -23.80 15.45 -1.78
C VAL A 1 -22.66 14.54 -1.35
N SER A 2 -21.37 14.89 -1.57
CA SER A 2 -20.23 14.03 -1.16
C SER A 2 -20.22 13.70 0.34
N ASP A 3 -20.47 14.68 1.21
CA ASP A 3 -20.52 14.46 2.68
C ASP A 3 -21.70 13.56 3.12
N ALA A 4 -22.82 13.64 2.39
CA ALA A 4 -23.96 12.76 2.59
C ALA A 4 -23.62 11.31 2.20
N LEU A 5 -22.91 11.10 1.09
CA LEU A 5 -22.47 9.78 0.63
C LEU A 5 -21.33 9.19 1.47
N GLN A 6 -20.49 10.03 2.09
CA GLN A 6 -19.36 9.61 2.93
C GLN A 6 -19.73 9.32 4.39
N GLY A 7 -20.92 9.73 4.85
CA GLY A 7 -21.33 9.55 6.25
C GLY A 7 -20.64 10.49 7.25
N SER A 8 -19.78 11.40 6.80
CA SER A 8 -19.10 12.38 7.65
C SER A 8 -20.03 13.53 8.06
N GLY A 9 -19.87 14.01 9.29
CA GLY A 9 -20.81 14.91 9.98
C GLY A 9 -20.92 16.31 9.39
N ARG A 10 -22.19 16.74 9.20
CA ARG A 10 -22.77 18.09 8.97
C ARG A 10 -24.11 18.02 8.21
N VAL A 11 -24.50 16.84 7.71
CA VAL A 11 -25.74 16.61 6.96
C VAL A 11 -26.76 15.90 7.82
N ALA A 12 -28.01 16.39 7.84
CA ALA A 12 -29.12 15.74 8.54
C ALA A 12 -29.43 14.36 7.93
N GLU A 13 -29.85 13.40 8.76
CA GLU A 13 -30.07 12.02 8.33
C GLU A 13 -31.09 11.91 7.19
N ALA A 14 -32.18 12.66 7.26
CA ALA A 14 -33.18 12.72 6.19
C ALA A 14 -32.60 13.20 4.84
N THR A 15 -31.64 14.12 4.85
CA THR A 15 -30.94 14.56 3.63
C THR A 15 -29.97 13.50 3.13
N ARG A 16 -29.37 12.73 4.05
CA ARG A 16 -28.43 11.65 3.74
C ARG A 16 -29.13 10.48 3.03
N GLU A 17 -30.26 10.04 3.57
CA GLU A 17 -31.11 9.01 2.96
C GLU A 17 -31.57 9.43 1.56
N ARG A 18 -32.06 10.67 1.41
CA ARG A 18 -32.52 11.18 0.12
C ARG A 18 -31.41 11.23 -0.93
N VAL A 19 -30.20 11.59 -0.53
CA VAL A 19 -29.04 11.59 -1.44
C VAL A 19 -28.61 10.16 -1.82
N ARG A 20 -28.65 9.19 -0.89
CA ARG A 20 -28.37 7.78 -1.21
C ARG A 20 -29.38 7.20 -2.18
N ALA A 21 -30.67 7.39 -1.94
CA ALA A 21 -31.73 6.87 -2.78
C ALA A 21 -31.60 7.36 -4.23
N VAL A 22 -31.36 8.66 -4.42
CA VAL A 22 -31.14 9.26 -5.75
C VAL A 22 -29.83 8.78 -6.38
N ALA A 23 -28.76 8.59 -5.59
CA ALA A 23 -27.51 8.06 -6.11
C ALA A 23 -27.65 6.61 -6.59
N GLU A 24 -28.42 5.78 -5.88
CA GLU A 24 -28.74 4.40 -6.30
C GLU A 24 -29.60 4.39 -7.57
N GLU A 25 -30.65 5.22 -7.63
CA GLU A 25 -31.51 5.35 -8.81
C GLU A 25 -30.73 5.75 -10.07
N LEU A 26 -29.76 6.65 -9.92
CA LEU A 26 -28.92 7.13 -11.02
C LEU A 26 -27.74 6.19 -11.34
N GLY A 27 -27.55 5.10 -10.58
CA GLY A 27 -26.38 4.23 -10.71
C GLY A 27 -25.05 4.92 -10.39
N TYR A 28 -25.09 5.99 -9.59
CA TYR A 28 -23.91 6.76 -9.24
C TYR A 28 -22.92 5.93 -8.42
N ARG A 29 -21.72 5.73 -8.97
CA ARG A 29 -20.59 5.13 -8.25
C ARG A 29 -19.59 6.22 -7.86
N PRO A 30 -19.27 6.38 -6.56
CA PRO A 30 -18.24 7.30 -6.13
C PRO A 30 -16.92 7.02 -6.85
N ASN A 31 -16.35 8.06 -7.47
CA ASN A 31 -15.06 7.93 -8.14
C ASN A 31 -13.94 7.75 -7.09
N SER A 32 -13.41 6.54 -6.97
CA SER A 32 -12.31 6.22 -6.05
C SER A 32 -11.06 7.05 -6.34
N ALA A 33 -10.72 7.30 -7.61
CA ALA A 33 -9.60 8.16 -7.98
C ALA A 33 -9.79 9.61 -7.49
N ALA A 34 -11.00 10.16 -7.59
CA ALA A 34 -11.30 11.50 -7.06
C ALA A 34 -11.20 11.58 -5.52
N ARG A 35 -11.53 10.49 -4.81
CA ARG A 35 -11.34 10.39 -3.34
C ARG A 35 -9.86 10.31 -2.96
N ARG A 36 -9.09 9.51 -3.70
CA ARG A 36 -7.65 9.32 -3.51
C ARG A 36 -6.87 10.63 -3.76
N LEU A 37 -7.19 11.37 -4.84
CA LEU A 37 -6.65 12.70 -5.12
C LEU A 37 -6.86 13.71 -3.97
N ARG A 38 -8.07 13.76 -3.40
CA ARG A 38 -8.38 14.62 -2.26
C ARG A 38 -7.58 14.27 -0.99
N ARG A 39 -7.17 13.02 -0.85
CA ARG A 39 -6.39 12.53 0.29
C ARG A 39 -4.88 12.56 0.03
N SER A 40 -4.45 13.05 -1.15
CA SER A 40 -3.06 12.96 -1.61
C SER A 40 -2.49 11.54 -1.48
N SER A 41 -3.32 10.54 -1.80
CA SER A 41 -3.00 9.11 -1.69
C SER A 41 -3.10 8.46 -3.07
N THR A 42 -2.20 7.53 -3.37
CA THR A 42 -2.23 6.69 -4.57
C THR A 42 -3.21 5.53 -4.41
N GLY A 43 -3.48 5.14 -3.17
CA GLY A 43 -4.40 4.09 -2.82
C GLY A 43 -3.85 2.69 -2.93
N ALA A 44 -2.53 2.56 -2.97
CA ALA A 44 -1.86 1.28 -3.15
C ALA A 44 -0.67 1.15 -2.19
N ILE A 45 -0.41 -0.07 -1.74
CA ILE A 45 0.80 -0.45 -1.02
C ILE A 45 1.68 -1.28 -1.95
N GLY A 46 2.97 -0.95 -2.01
CA GLY A 46 3.94 -1.72 -2.79
C GLY A 46 4.42 -2.94 -2.02
N LEU A 47 4.56 -4.07 -2.69
CA LEU A 47 5.13 -5.30 -2.15
C LEU A 47 6.39 -5.66 -2.93
N HIS A 48 7.53 -5.74 -2.24
CA HIS A 48 8.78 -6.28 -2.77
C HIS A 48 9.04 -7.66 -2.18
N LEU A 49 9.42 -8.58 -3.06
CA LEU A 49 9.85 -9.95 -2.74
C LEU A 49 11.24 -10.15 -3.34
N PRO A 50 12.14 -10.90 -2.68
CA PRO A 50 13.49 -11.10 -3.19
C PRO A 50 13.46 -11.98 -4.45
N GLN A 51 14.39 -11.74 -5.38
CA GLN A 51 14.52 -12.60 -6.57
C GLN A 51 14.97 -14.03 -6.24
N THR A 52 15.59 -14.19 -5.08
CA THR A 52 16.06 -15.44 -4.49
C THR A 52 14.96 -16.19 -3.73
N ALA A 53 13.70 -15.76 -3.84
CA ALA A 53 12.55 -16.39 -3.20
C ALA A 53 12.47 -17.91 -3.46
N THR A 54 12.95 -18.71 -2.50
CA THR A 54 12.97 -20.18 -2.60
C THR A 54 11.72 -20.84 -2.01
N ARG A 55 11.00 -20.13 -1.13
CA ARG A 55 9.80 -20.60 -0.42
C ARG A 55 8.54 -19.92 -0.94
N LEU A 56 8.14 -20.25 -2.17
CA LEU A 56 7.03 -19.56 -2.86
C LEU A 56 5.71 -19.61 -2.08
N ASP A 57 5.45 -20.70 -1.37
CA ASP A 57 4.29 -20.87 -0.50
C ASP A 57 4.23 -19.85 0.64
N TYR A 58 5.36 -19.56 1.28
CA TYR A 58 5.48 -18.53 2.31
C TYR A 58 5.13 -17.14 1.75
N TYR A 59 5.76 -16.75 0.64
CA TYR A 59 5.54 -15.43 0.04
C TYR A 59 4.11 -15.24 -0.47
N MET A 60 3.50 -16.29 -1.04
CA MET A 60 2.12 -16.22 -1.49
C MET A 60 1.14 -16.09 -0.33
N ASN A 61 1.35 -16.83 0.77
CA ASN A 61 0.53 -16.66 1.98
C ASN A 61 0.63 -15.25 2.56
N LEU A 62 1.85 -14.70 2.61
CA LEU A 62 2.07 -13.31 3.03
C LEU A 62 1.37 -12.33 2.08
N ALA A 63 1.53 -12.49 0.77
CA ALA A 63 0.90 -11.63 -0.22
C ALA A 63 -0.63 -11.65 -0.11
N PHE A 64 -1.24 -12.82 0.07
CA PHE A 64 -2.69 -12.93 0.30
C PHE A 64 -3.12 -12.28 1.62
N GLY A 65 -2.35 -12.44 2.69
CA GLY A 65 -2.60 -11.75 3.95
C GLY A 65 -2.54 -10.23 3.82
N ALA A 66 -1.52 -9.72 3.11
CA ALA A 66 -1.38 -8.30 2.80
C ALA A 66 -2.55 -7.78 1.95
N VAL A 67 -2.97 -8.52 0.93
CA VAL A 67 -4.12 -8.18 0.09
C VAL A 67 -5.41 -8.14 0.90
N ALA A 68 -5.66 -9.12 1.77
CA ALA A 68 -6.86 -9.16 2.60
C ALA A 68 -6.94 -7.93 3.53
N ARG A 69 -5.83 -7.56 4.18
CA ARG A 69 -5.77 -6.36 5.03
C ARG A 69 -5.86 -5.07 4.24
N ALA A 70 -5.21 -4.97 3.09
CA ALA A 70 -5.32 -3.81 2.22
C ALA A 70 -6.76 -3.60 1.74
N GLN A 71 -7.48 -4.68 1.41
CA GLN A 71 -8.88 -4.63 1.01
C GLN A 71 -9.78 -4.04 2.09
N GLU A 72 -9.59 -4.42 3.36
CA GLU A 72 -10.33 -3.88 4.51
C GLU A 72 -10.18 -2.34 4.60
N GLU A 73 -9.02 -1.82 4.20
CA GLU A 73 -8.69 -0.38 4.18
C GLU A 73 -9.00 0.31 2.83
N GLY A 74 -9.51 -0.43 1.84
CA GLY A 74 -9.78 0.10 0.49
C GLY A 74 -8.50 0.45 -0.30
N LEU A 75 -7.41 -0.26 -0.01
CA LEU A 75 -6.12 -0.16 -0.68
C LEU A 75 -5.89 -1.36 -1.60
N ASP A 76 -5.13 -1.14 -2.67
CA ASP A 76 -4.65 -2.18 -3.57
C ASP A 76 -3.22 -2.59 -3.18
N VAL A 77 -2.80 -3.82 -3.52
CA VAL A 77 -1.41 -4.25 -3.36
C VAL A 77 -0.77 -4.38 -4.74
N VAL A 78 0.40 -3.76 -4.91
CA VAL A 78 1.14 -3.74 -6.18
C VAL A 78 2.48 -4.43 -6.00
N LEU A 79 2.72 -5.52 -6.73
CA LEU A 79 4.01 -6.18 -6.74
C LEU A 79 5.04 -5.31 -7.50
N LEU A 80 6.18 -5.05 -6.88
CA LEU A 80 7.22 -4.19 -7.42
C LEU A 80 8.26 -4.99 -8.19
N ALA A 81 8.67 -4.45 -9.34
CA ALA A 81 9.72 -5.03 -10.14
C ALA A 81 11.11 -4.68 -9.56
N PRO A 82 12.00 -5.66 -9.36
CA PRO A 82 13.35 -5.43 -8.80
C PRO A 82 14.20 -4.45 -9.62
N ALA A 83 14.03 -4.44 -10.95
CA ALA A 83 14.81 -3.60 -11.86
C ALA A 83 14.34 -2.13 -11.92
N GLY A 84 13.11 -1.82 -11.48
CA GLY A 84 12.57 -0.45 -11.52
C GLY A 84 13.01 0.45 -10.35
N VAL A 85 13.89 -0.06 -9.49
CA VAL A 85 14.40 0.60 -8.27
C VAL A 85 15.93 0.61 -8.20
N ALA A 86 16.58 -0.28 -8.96
CA ALA A 86 18.03 -0.28 -9.13
C ALA A 86 18.45 0.85 -10.08
N GLY A 87 18.66 2.06 -9.57
CA GLY A 87 19.19 3.17 -10.36
C GLY A 87 18.63 4.57 -10.09
N GLY A 88 18.35 4.92 -8.84
CA GLY A 88 17.88 6.28 -8.49
C GLY A 88 16.41 6.56 -8.81
N GLU A 89 15.64 5.51 -9.14
CA GLU A 89 14.22 5.61 -9.44
C GLU A 89 13.32 5.57 -8.18
N SER A 90 13.89 5.65 -6.98
CA SER A 90 13.18 5.66 -5.69
C SER A 90 11.99 6.63 -5.66
N GLY A 91 12.14 7.83 -6.25
CA GLY A 91 11.06 8.81 -6.35
C GLY A 91 9.87 8.37 -7.23
N ARG A 92 10.08 7.47 -8.20
CA ARG A 92 9.00 6.91 -9.02
C ARG A 92 8.16 5.90 -8.24
N VAL A 93 8.71 5.25 -7.22
CA VAL A 93 7.96 4.33 -6.37
C VAL A 93 7.00 5.11 -5.48
N ALA A 94 7.47 6.19 -4.83
CA ALA A 94 6.60 7.06 -4.03
C ALA A 94 5.41 7.67 -4.80
N SER A 95 5.55 7.90 -6.11
CA SER A 95 4.42 8.38 -6.92
C SER A 95 3.33 7.32 -7.18
N ARG A 96 3.58 6.04 -6.89
CA ARG A 96 2.70 4.91 -7.21
C ARG A 96 2.08 4.28 -5.96
N VAL A 97 2.73 4.38 -4.81
CA VAL A 97 2.30 3.71 -3.57
C VAL A 97 2.35 4.67 -2.39
N ASP A 98 1.44 4.46 -1.44
CA ASP A 98 1.36 5.20 -0.18
C ASP A 98 2.33 4.65 0.89
N GLY A 99 2.86 3.46 0.68
CA GLY A 99 3.78 2.77 1.58
C GLY A 99 4.33 1.48 0.96
N LEU A 100 5.30 0.87 1.63
CA LEU A 100 6.04 -0.29 1.14
C LEU A 100 6.11 -1.41 2.17
N LEU A 101 5.89 -2.63 1.69
CA LEU A 101 6.22 -3.88 2.34
C LEU A 101 7.43 -4.50 1.64
N VAL A 102 8.54 -4.65 2.36
CA VAL A 102 9.78 -5.23 1.82
C VAL A 102 10.06 -6.52 2.59
N ILE A 103 9.78 -7.65 1.96
CA ILE A 103 9.95 -8.97 2.57
C ILE A 103 11.32 -9.52 2.16
N ASP A 104 12.00 -10.15 3.11
CA ASP A 104 13.38 -10.63 3.05
C ASP A 104 14.33 -9.57 2.46
N PRO A 105 14.53 -8.42 3.15
CA PRO A 105 15.46 -7.39 2.70
C PRO A 105 16.92 -7.89 2.81
N GLU A 106 17.44 -8.49 1.75
CA GLU A 106 18.81 -9.01 1.69
C GLU A 106 19.84 -7.88 1.51
N VAL A 107 21.01 -7.99 2.18
CA VAL A 107 22.11 -7.00 2.07
C VAL A 107 22.76 -6.97 0.66
N GLY A 108 22.49 -7.97 -0.18
CA GLY A 108 22.92 -8.01 -1.58
C GLY A 108 21.86 -7.60 -2.60
N ASP A 109 20.61 -7.37 -2.19
CA ASP A 109 19.55 -7.00 -3.11
C ASP A 109 19.64 -5.50 -3.47
N SER A 110 20.01 -5.23 -4.72
CA SER A 110 20.15 -3.88 -5.26
C SER A 110 18.87 -3.03 -5.18
N ALA A 111 17.70 -3.65 -5.07
CA ALA A 111 16.42 -2.97 -4.92
C ALA A 111 16.22 -2.38 -3.52
N VAL A 112 16.71 -3.07 -2.49
CA VAL A 112 16.38 -2.78 -1.09
C VAL A 112 16.81 -1.38 -0.64
N PRO A 113 18.04 -0.90 -0.92
CA PRO A 113 18.44 0.45 -0.54
C PRO A 113 17.53 1.54 -1.14
N GLY A 114 17.17 1.38 -2.42
CA GLY A 114 16.31 2.34 -3.12
C GLY A 114 14.87 2.33 -2.59
N LEU A 115 14.36 1.16 -2.19
CA LEU A 115 13.04 1.02 -1.59
C LEU A 115 12.99 1.62 -0.18
N LEU A 116 14.03 1.42 0.64
CA LEU A 116 14.13 2.00 1.98
C LEU A 116 14.21 3.53 1.96
N ASP A 117 14.78 4.11 0.89
CA ASP A 117 14.88 5.56 0.67
C ASP A 117 13.77 6.12 -0.25
N ALA A 118 12.67 5.37 -0.46
CA ALA A 118 11.63 5.77 -1.41
C ALA A 118 10.86 7.05 -1.01
N GLY A 119 10.97 7.52 0.24
CA GLY A 119 10.25 8.70 0.73
C GLY A 119 8.79 8.43 1.13
N VAL A 120 8.41 7.15 1.23
CA VAL A 120 7.14 6.67 1.80
C VAL A 120 7.45 5.73 2.97
N PRO A 121 6.50 5.51 3.91
CA PRO A 121 6.72 4.57 5.00
C PRO A 121 7.06 3.16 4.50
N VAL A 122 8.08 2.54 5.08
CA VAL A 122 8.56 1.20 4.70
C VAL A 122 8.53 0.27 5.90
N VAL A 123 7.87 -0.87 5.76
CA VAL A 123 7.85 -1.94 6.76
C VAL A 123 8.52 -3.19 6.19
N THR A 124 9.42 -3.80 6.96
CA THR A 124 10.11 -5.03 6.56
C THR A 124 9.59 -6.26 7.30
N GLY A 125 9.64 -7.44 6.67
CA GLY A 125 9.36 -8.73 7.33
C GLY A 125 10.50 -9.23 8.23
N GLU A 126 11.69 -8.69 8.03
CA GLU A 126 12.91 -9.11 8.71
C GLU A 126 13.74 -7.88 9.03
N ARG A 127 14.72 -8.05 9.91
CA ARG A 127 15.64 -6.95 10.22
C ARG A 127 16.61 -6.77 9.07
N TYR A 128 16.56 -5.60 8.42
CA TYR A 128 17.60 -5.20 7.49
C TYR A 128 18.88 -4.83 8.25
N LEU A 129 20.01 -5.43 7.87
CA LEU A 129 21.32 -5.23 8.51
C LEU A 129 22.33 -4.53 7.59
N GLY A 130 21.88 -4.03 6.43
CA GLY A 130 22.72 -3.34 5.47
C GLY A 130 22.90 -1.84 5.77
N PRO A 131 23.67 -1.13 4.94
CA PRO A 131 24.05 0.27 5.18
C PRO A 131 22.97 1.30 4.78
N ALA A 132 21.83 0.87 4.23
CA ALA A 132 20.77 1.78 3.79
C ALA A 132 19.95 2.37 4.96
N ALA A 133 19.00 3.25 4.63
CA ALA A 133 18.10 3.85 5.61
C ALA A 133 17.34 2.80 6.42
N ALA A 134 17.10 3.08 7.70
CA ALA A 134 16.30 2.21 8.54
C ALA A 134 14.84 2.22 8.07
N PRO A 135 14.15 1.06 8.05
CA PRO A 135 12.73 1.03 7.75
C PRO A 135 11.93 1.77 8.83
N SER A 136 10.73 2.22 8.47
CA SER A 136 9.78 2.81 9.41
C SER A 136 9.31 1.83 10.48
N GLY A 137 9.36 0.52 10.18
CA GLY A 137 9.11 -0.56 11.14
C GLY A 137 9.56 -1.91 10.60
N ALA A 138 9.60 -2.91 11.48
CA ALA A 138 9.87 -4.30 11.11
C ALA A 138 8.92 -5.23 11.86
N VAL A 139 8.35 -6.21 11.16
CA VAL A 139 7.50 -7.25 11.72
C VAL A 139 8.28 -8.55 11.70
N ILE A 140 8.90 -8.90 12.82
CA ILE A 140 9.78 -10.07 12.93
C ILE A 140 9.10 -11.20 13.70
N CYS A 141 9.31 -12.44 13.24
CA CYS A 141 8.95 -13.65 13.99
C CYS A 141 10.18 -14.18 14.70
N ASP A 142 10.03 -14.54 15.98
CA ASP A 142 11.05 -15.28 16.72
C ASP A 142 10.93 -16.77 16.32
N ASN A 143 11.79 -17.21 15.40
CA ASN A 143 11.84 -18.59 14.93
C ASN A 143 12.68 -19.46 15.88
N ALA A 144 12.38 -19.40 17.18
CA ALA A 144 13.01 -20.22 18.21
C ALA A 144 12.70 -21.72 18.06
#